data_AF-A0A846HT18-F1
#
_entry.id   AF-A0A846HT18-F1
#
_cell.length_a   1.000
_cell.length_b   1.000
_cell.length_c   1.000
_cell.angle_alpha   90.00
_cell.angle_beta   90.00
_cell.angle_gamma   90.00
#
_symmetry.space_group_name_H-M   'P 1'
#
loop_
_entity.id
_entity.type
_entity.pdbx_description
1 polymer ?
#
loop_
_entity_poly.entity_id
_entity_poly.type
_entity_poly.pdbx_seq_one_letter_code
_entity_poly.pdbx_strand_id
1 'polypeptide(L)'
;MGYKQANKIFPVDLLNEIQNYVDGQYVYIPRKDGNQRMWGEVNRSKEIISKRNIEIFKKYNNGISVKELALIYYLSPKTIYKIINKIKCSL
;
A
#
# COMPACT_ATOMS: atom_id res chain seq x y z
N MET A 1 5.11 10.60 -3.33
CA MET A 1 4.40 10.57 -4.64
C MET A 1 5.09 11.59 -5.53
N GLY A 2 5.60 11.18 -6.69
CA GLY A 2 6.13 12.14 -7.67
C GLY A 2 4.96 12.81 -8.37
N TYR A 3 4.89 14.14 -8.31
CA TYR A 3 3.96 14.89 -9.14
C TYR A 3 4.49 14.89 -10.58
N LYS A 4 3.57 14.84 -11.54
CA LYS A 4 3.91 14.99 -12.95
C LYS A 4 3.54 16.40 -13.39
N GLN A 5 4.39 17.03 -14.20
CA GLN A 5 4.16 18.38 -14.69
C GLN A 5 3.01 18.34 -15.72
N ALA A 6 1.98 19.16 -15.51
CA ALA A 6 0.76 19.15 -16.32
C ALA A 6 1.02 19.45 -17.81
N ASN A 7 1.96 20.38 -18.09
CA ASN A 7 2.44 20.71 -19.45
C ASN A 7 3.12 19.53 -20.18
N LYS A 8 3.50 18.45 -19.49
CA LYS A 8 4.03 17.22 -20.09
C LYS A 8 2.96 16.14 -20.28
N ILE A 9 1.74 16.36 -19.78
CA ILE A 9 0.66 15.37 -19.75
C ILE A 9 -0.51 15.79 -20.63
N PHE A 10 -0.94 17.04 -20.54
CA PHE A 10 -2.12 17.53 -21.23
C PHE A 10 -1.76 18.24 -22.54
N PRO A 11 -2.59 18.12 -23.58
CA PRO A 11 -2.54 19.00 -24.74
C PRO A 11 -2.66 20.47 -24.32
N VAL A 12 -2.05 21.38 -25.09
CA VAL A 12 -2.02 22.82 -24.79
C VAL A 12 -3.42 23.39 -24.64
N ASP A 13 -4.34 23.07 -25.55
CA ASP A 13 -5.71 23.60 -25.52
C ASP A 13 -6.47 23.17 -24.25
N LEU A 14 -6.31 21.90 -23.84
CA LEU A 14 -6.92 21.39 -22.62
C LEU A 14 -6.29 22.03 -21.37
N LEU A 15 -4.98 22.27 -21.38
CA LEU A 15 -4.30 22.91 -20.26
C LEU A 15 -4.78 24.36 -20.09
N ASN A 16 -4.92 25.11 -21.19
CA ASN A 16 -5.48 26.47 -21.17
C ASN A 16 -6.89 26.48 -20.58
N GLU A 17 -7.74 25.54 -21.00
CA GLU A 17 -9.08 25.41 -20.44
C GLU A 17 -9.06 25.08 -18.94
N ILE A 18 -8.20 24.15 -18.50
CA ILE A 18 -8.06 23.86 -17.07
C ILE A 18 -7.64 25.10 -16.28
N GLN A 19 -6.71 25.91 -16.81
CA GLN A 19 -6.24 27.13 -16.16
C GLN A 19 -7.34 28.20 -16.01
N ASN A 20 -8.37 28.20 -16.85
CA ASN A 20 -9.55 29.05 -16.66
C ASN A 20 -10.32 28.73 -15.37
N TYR A 21 -10.26 27.47 -14.90
CA TYR A 21 -10.91 27.03 -13.66
C TYR A 21 -9.96 26.97 -12.47
N VAL A 22 -8.70 26.61 -12.70
CA VAL A 22 -7.68 26.42 -11.66
C VAL A 22 -6.29 26.80 -12.18
N ASP A 23 -5.76 27.94 -11.75
CA ASP A 23 -4.40 28.39 -12.06
C ASP A 23 -3.49 28.35 -10.82
N GLY A 24 -2.30 27.76 -10.96
CA GLY A 24 -1.29 27.66 -9.90
C GLY A 24 -1.58 26.67 -8.76
N GLN A 25 -2.60 25.82 -8.86
CA GLN A 25 -2.99 24.89 -7.78
C GLN A 25 -2.80 23.40 -8.16
N TYR A 26 -2.79 22.55 -7.13
CA TYR A 26 -2.78 21.10 -7.29
C TYR A 26 -4.21 20.56 -7.44
N VAL A 27 -4.45 19.87 -8.56
CA VAL A 27 -5.74 19.20 -8.83
C VAL A 27 -5.55 17.68 -8.83
N TYR A 28 -6.36 16.98 -8.03
CA TYR A 28 -6.43 15.53 -8.08
C TYR A 28 -7.36 15.09 -9.21
N ILE A 29 -6.84 14.27 -10.12
CA ILE A 29 -7.65 13.65 -11.18
C ILE A 29 -8.02 12.25 -10.72
N PRO A 30 -9.30 11.99 -10.41
CA PRO A 30 -9.74 10.67 -10.01
C PRO A 30 -9.49 9.67 -11.14
N ARG A 31 -9.32 8.40 -10.77
CA ARG A 31 -9.13 7.33 -11.74
C ARG A 31 -10.44 7.11 -12.46
N LYS A 32 -10.38 6.88 -13.77
CA LYS A 32 -11.55 6.49 -14.58
C LYS A 32 -12.22 5.26 -13.97
N ASP A 33 -13.54 5.21 -14.10
CA ASP A 33 -14.32 4.04 -13.69
C ASP A 33 -13.81 2.77 -14.40
N GLY A 34 -13.78 1.65 -13.67
CA GLY A 34 -13.17 0.40 -14.13
C GLY A 34 -11.63 0.33 -14.00
N ASN A 35 -10.94 1.47 -13.85
CA ASN A 35 -9.49 1.51 -13.56
C ASN A 35 -9.18 1.67 -12.07
N GLN A 36 -10.18 1.49 -11.21
CA GLN A 36 -10.03 1.49 -9.77
C GLN A 36 -9.01 0.41 -9.40
N ARG A 37 -7.96 0.76 -8.65
CA ARG A 37 -7.04 -0.25 -8.12
C ARG A 37 -7.70 -0.76 -6.86
N MET A 38 -7.79 -2.08 -6.71
CA MET A 38 -8.11 -2.63 -5.41
C MET A 38 -7.04 -2.12 -4.43
N TRP A 39 -7.46 -1.70 -3.24
CA TRP A 39 -6.55 -1.20 -2.21
C TRP A 39 -5.33 -2.12 -2.10
N GLY A 40 -4.12 -1.64 -2.34
CA GLY A 40 -2.88 -2.43 -2.23
C GLY A 40 -2.31 -3.04 -3.52
N GLU A 41 -2.96 -2.88 -4.68
CA GLU A 41 -2.38 -3.26 -5.98
C GLU A 41 -1.27 -2.32 -6.45
N VAL A 42 -1.32 -1.04 -6.05
CA VAL A 42 -0.37 0.00 -6.53
C VAL A 42 1.09 -0.33 -6.20
N ASN A 43 1.34 -0.97 -5.05
CA ASN A 43 2.69 -1.04 -4.47
C ASN A 43 3.19 -2.46 -4.17
N ARG A 44 2.54 -3.53 -4.67
CA ARG A 44 2.79 -4.93 -4.25
C ARG A 44 2.82 -5.15 -2.73
N SER A 45 2.35 -4.17 -1.96
CA SER A 45 2.48 -4.18 -0.50
C SER A 45 1.64 -5.29 0.11
N LYS A 46 0.51 -5.64 -0.52
CA LYS A 46 -0.30 -6.80 -0.14
C LYS A 46 0.50 -8.11 -0.23
N GLU A 47 1.22 -8.33 -1.33
CA GLU A 47 2.05 -9.54 -1.50
C GLU A 47 3.23 -9.56 -0.51
N ILE A 48 3.92 -8.43 -0.35
CA ILE A 48 5.06 -8.31 0.57
C ILE A 48 4.61 -8.57 2.02
N ILE A 49 3.50 -7.95 2.44
CA ILE A 49 2.93 -8.16 3.77
C ILE A 49 2.48 -9.61 3.94
N SER A 50 1.86 -10.21 2.93
CA SER A 50 1.44 -11.62 2.96
C SER A 50 2.65 -12.55 3.14
N LYS A 51 3.69 -12.39 2.31
CA LYS A 51 4.94 -13.16 2.39
C LYS A 51 5.60 -13.04 3.78
N ARG A 52 5.73 -11.80 4.29
CA ARG A 52 6.26 -11.55 5.64
C ARG A 52 5.41 -12.25 6.71
N ASN A 53 4.09 -12.17 6.62
CA ASN A 53 3.21 -12.77 7.61
C ASN A 53 3.29 -14.31 7.62
N ILE A 54 3.42 -14.93 6.45
CA ILE A 54 3.67 -16.38 6.33
C ILE A 54 5.02 -16.76 6.95
N GLU A 55 6.06 -15.96 6.72
CA GLU A 55 7.39 -16.19 7.31
C GLU A 55 7.36 -16.07 8.84
N ILE A 56 6.67 -15.05 9.38
CA ILE A 56 6.45 -14.87 10.84
C ILE A 56 5.80 -16.12 11.44
N PHE A 57 4.75 -16.65 10.79
CA PHE A 57 4.05 -17.84 11.27
C PHE A 57 4.93 -19.10 11.23
N LYS A 58 5.72 -19.29 10.17
CA LYS A 58 6.68 -20.41 10.09
C LYS A 58 7.72 -20.35 11.21
N LYS A 59 8.31 -19.18 11.45
CA LYS A 59 9.27 -18.97 12.54
C LYS A 59 8.66 -19.20 13.92
N TYR A 60 7.42 -18.77 14.11
CA TYR A 60 6.66 -19.05 15.33
C TYR A 60 6.46 -20.57 15.53
N ASN A 61 6.06 -21.32 14.49
CA ASN A 61 5.89 -22.77 14.58
C ASN A 61 7.22 -23.50 14.83
N ASN A 62 8.35 -22.91 14.46
CA ASN A 62 9.69 -23.41 14.77
C ASN A 62 10.17 -23.03 16.18
N GLY A 63 9.30 -22.46 17.02
CA GLY A 63 9.59 -22.20 18.44
C GLY A 63 10.08 -20.79 18.76
N ILE A 64 10.21 -19.88 17.79
CA ILE A 64 10.60 -18.49 18.06
C ILE A 64 9.46 -17.76 18.78
N SER A 65 9.78 -17.09 19.88
CA SER A 65 8.79 -16.43 20.71
C SER A 65 8.20 -15.18 20.05
N VAL A 66 6.99 -14.79 20.46
CA VAL A 66 6.34 -13.56 19.97
C VAL A 66 7.16 -12.31 20.28
N LYS A 67 7.87 -12.28 21.40
CA LYS A 67 8.74 -11.15 21.78
C LYS A 67 9.93 -11.02 20.82
N GLU A 68 10.56 -12.13 20.46
CA GLU A 68 11.68 -12.13 19.51
C GLU A 68 11.21 -11.76 18.10
N LEU A 69 10.06 -12.30 17.65
CA LEU A 69 9.47 -11.93 16.37
C LEU A 69 9.12 -10.44 16.30
N ALA A 70 8.62 -9.87 17.39
CA ALA A 70 8.35 -8.43 17.47
C ALA A 70 9.62 -7.59 17.22
N LEU A 71 10.76 -8.02 17.77
CA LEU A 71 12.06 -7.37 17.54
C LEU A 71 12.56 -7.58 16.10
N ILE A 72 12.58 -8.82 15.61
CA ILE A 72 13.09 -9.17 14.26
C ILE A 72 12.37 -8.41 13.16
N TYR A 73 11.04 -8.26 13.29
CA TYR A 73 10.19 -7.65 12.27
C TYR A 73 9.83 -6.20 12.56
N TYR A 74 10.32 -5.62 13.66
CA TYR A 74 10.00 -4.27 14.11
C TYR A 74 8.48 -4.03 14.21
N LEU A 75 7.77 -4.99 14.81
CA LEU A 75 6.32 -4.95 15.00
C LEU A 75 5.98 -5.04 16.48
N SER A 76 4.85 -4.47 16.88
CA SER A 76 4.35 -4.68 18.24
C SER A 76 4.01 -6.17 18.47
N PRO A 77 4.18 -6.70 19.70
CA PRO A 77 3.74 -8.06 20.04
C PRO A 77 2.27 -8.32 19.69
N LYS A 78 1.39 -7.32 19.90
CA LYS A 78 -0.04 -7.37 19.53
C LYS A 78 -0.23 -7.63 18.03
N THR A 79 0.58 -7.00 17.18
CA THR A 79 0.53 -7.21 15.74
C THR A 79 0.98 -8.62 15.36
N ILE A 80 2.03 -9.14 16.00
CA ILE A 80 2.50 -10.52 15.78
C ILE A 80 1.39 -11.53 16.17
N TYR A 81 0.76 -11.38 17.34
CA TYR A 81 -0.38 -12.22 17.75
C TYR A 81 -1.52 -12.17 16.73
N LYS A 82 -1.86 -10.97 16.23
CA LYS A 82 -2.90 -10.81 15.21
C LYS A 82 -2.54 -11.55 13.92
N ILE A 83 -1.28 -11.51 13.49
CA ILE A 83 -0.80 -12.22 12.30
C ILE A 83 -0.92 -13.73 12.49
N ILE A 84 -0.44 -14.26 13.62
CA ILE A 84 -0.50 -15.68 13.94
C ILE A 84 -1.95 -16.17 13.97
N ASN A 85 -2.83 -15.48 14.69
CA ASN A 85 -4.23 -15.86 14.80
C ASN A 85 -4.94 -15.82 13.45
N LYS A 86 -4.67 -14.79 12.64
CA LYS A 86 -5.26 -14.67 11.30
C LYS A 86 -4.89 -15.86 10.40
N ILE A 87 -3.65 -16.33 10.46
CA ILE A 87 -3.20 -17.47 9.66
C ILE A 87 -3.76 -18.79 10.19
N LYS A 88 -3.83 -18.97 11.51
CA LYS A 88 -4.46 -20.14 12.13
C LYS A 88 -5.94 -20.29 11.74
N CYS A 89 -6.70 -19.19 11.69
CA CYS A 89 -8.11 -19.22 11.30
C CYS A 89 -8.35 -19.39 9.80
N SER A 90 -7.29 -19.33 8.98
CA SER A 90 -7.36 -19.56 7.53
C SER A 90 -6.87 -20.94 7.09
N LEU A 91 -6.50 -21.78 8.05
CA LEU A 91 -6.21 -23.21 7.90
C LEU A 91 -7.42 -24.02 8.35
#